data_AF-A0A1W6LH72-F1
#
_entry.id   AF-A0A1W6LH72-F1
#
_cell.length_a   1.000
_cell.length_b   1.000
_cell.length_c   1.000
_cell.angle_alpha   90.00
_cell.angle_beta   90.00
_cell.angle_gamma   90.00
#
_symmetry.space_group_name_H-M   'P 1'
#
loop_
_entity.id
_entity.type
_entity.pdbx_description
1 polymer ?
#
loop_
_entity_poly.entity_id
_entity_poly.type
_entity_poly.pdbx_seq_one_letter_code
_entity_poly.pdbx_strand_id
1 'polypeptide(L)'
;MGQTLWGNPSSASVAGVAWDWVELQEGVFAMADPLGLVTNLRLVGPKGEALSNMQVALYLNELVRTLPWQSEVSRALQSEQMMHATSH
;
A
#
# COMPACT_ATOMS: atom_id res chain seq x y z
N MET A 1 -12.19 4.27 -5.83
CA MET A 1 -11.03 3.35 -5.95
C MET A 1 -9.81 4.17 -6.27
N GLY A 2 -8.64 3.70 -5.88
CA GLY A 2 -7.38 4.39 -6.14
C GLY A 2 -6.20 3.49 -5.84
N GLN A 3 -5.01 4.08 -5.88
CA GLN A 3 -3.76 3.41 -5.56
C GLN A 3 -3.13 4.06 -4.33
N THR A 4 -2.36 3.31 -3.56
CA THR A 4 -1.50 3.86 -2.52
C THR A 4 -0.08 3.33 -2.69
N LEU A 5 0.92 4.17 -2.38
CA LEU A 5 2.34 3.80 -2.38
C LEU A 5 2.90 4.03 -0.98
N TRP A 6 3.42 2.97 -0.39
CA TRP A 6 4.04 2.98 0.93
C TRP A 6 5.51 2.72 0.82
N GLY A 7 6.32 3.59 1.42
CA GLY A 7 7.76 3.48 1.38
C GLY A 7 8.46 4.61 2.10
N ASN A 8 9.78 4.53 2.16
CA ASN A 8 10.61 5.62 2.67
C ASN A 8 11.27 6.34 1.49
N PRO A 9 10.86 7.57 1.14
CA PRO A 9 11.45 8.33 0.05
C PRO A 9 12.83 8.94 0.41
N SER A 10 13.21 8.94 1.69
CA SER A 10 14.42 9.59 2.19
C SER A 10 15.62 8.65 2.36
N SER A 11 15.51 7.37 1.98
CA SER A 11 16.63 6.44 1.97
C SER A 11 17.44 6.52 0.67
N ALA A 12 18.74 6.22 0.76
CA ALA A 12 19.66 6.20 -0.40
C ALA A 12 19.22 5.25 -1.53
N SER A 13 18.34 4.29 -1.22
CA SER A 13 17.54 3.54 -2.18
C SER A 13 16.07 3.64 -1.76
N VAL A 14 15.20 4.01 -2.70
CA VAL A 14 13.75 4.06 -2.45
C VAL A 14 13.26 2.63 -2.26
N ALA A 15 12.63 2.34 -1.12
CA ALA A 15 12.06 1.04 -0.81
C ALA A 15 10.55 1.20 -0.65
N GLY A 16 9.75 0.46 -1.41
CA GLY A 16 8.31 0.63 -1.34
C GLY A 16 7.47 -0.49 -1.93
N VAL A 17 6.18 -0.43 -1.60
CA VAL A 17 5.13 -1.34 -2.04
C VAL A 17 3.91 -0.49 -2.41
N ALA A 18 3.31 -0.78 -3.55
CA ALA A 18 2.09 -0.15 -4.00
C ALA A 18 1.01 -1.20 -4.25
N TRP A 19 -0.24 -0.81 -4.01
CA TRP A 19 -1.42 -1.64 -4.30
C TRP A 19 -2.63 -0.76 -4.55
N ASP A 20 -3.61 -1.37 -5.23
CA ASP A 20 -4.91 -0.77 -5.46
C ASP A 20 -5.87 -1.05 -4.31
N TRP A 21 -6.74 -0.09 -4.06
CA TRP A 21 -7.80 -0.18 -3.06
C TRP A 21 -9.14 0.28 -3.63
N VAL A 22 -10.19 -0.33 -3.07
CA VAL A 22 -11.59 0.03 -3.33
C VAL A 22 -12.24 0.44 -2.02
N GLU A 23 -13.13 1.42 -2.10
CA GLU A 23 -14.01 1.77 -0.98
C GLU A 23 -15.29 0.95 -1.14
N LEU A 24 -15.57 0.08 -0.17
CA LEU A 24 -16.74 -0.80 -0.20
C LEU A 24 -17.98 -0.12 0.37
N GLN A 25 -17.76 0.71 1.39
CA GLN A 25 -18.72 1.59 2.06
C GLN A 25 -17.98 2.84 2.51
N GLU A 26 -18.70 3.91 2.83
CA GLU A 26 -18.09 5.16 3.31
C GLU A 26 -17.09 4.91 4.45
N GLY A 27 -15.82 5.23 4.21
CA GLY A 27 -14.72 5.05 5.16
C GLY A 27 -14.20 3.61 5.31
N VAL A 28 -14.74 2.64 4.56
CA VAL A 28 -14.34 1.22 4.60
C VAL A 28 -13.58 0.86 3.33
N PHE A 29 -12.25 0.79 3.45
CA PHE A 29 -11.35 0.48 2.34
C PHE A 29 -10.87 -0.97 2.40
N ALA A 30 -10.86 -1.62 1.23
CA ALA A 30 -10.31 -2.95 1.02
C ALA A 30 -9.28 -2.94 -0.10
N MET A 31 -8.32 -3.85 -0.03
CA MET A 31 -7.41 -4.10 -1.14
C MET A 31 -8.18 -4.70 -2.33
N ALA A 32 -7.93 -4.20 -3.53
CA ALA A 32 -8.65 -4.62 -4.73
C ALA A 32 -8.21 -6.02 -5.19
N ASP A 33 -6.92 -6.28 -5.15
CA ASP A 33 -6.31 -7.58 -5.47
C ASP A 33 -5.14 -7.88 -4.52
N PRO A 34 -5.27 -8.85 -3.60
CA PRO A 34 -4.20 -9.31 -2.72
C PRO A 34 -2.94 -9.84 -3.44
N LEU A 35 -3.02 -10.17 -4.72
CA LEU A 35 -1.86 -10.60 -5.51
C LEU A 35 -1.33 -9.49 -6.42
N GLY A 36 -2.05 -8.36 -6.52
CA GLY A 36 -1.74 -7.23 -7.38
C GLY A 36 -0.76 -6.21 -6.80
N LEU A 37 0.08 -6.60 -5.84
CA LEU A 37 1.07 -5.69 -5.25
C LEU A 37 2.24 -5.47 -6.20
N VAL A 38 2.67 -4.22 -6.33
CA VAL A 38 3.88 -3.84 -7.08
C VAL A 38 4.93 -3.39 -6.08
N THR A 39 6.13 -3.98 -6.15
CA THR A 39 7.23 -3.62 -5.25
C THR A 39 8.56 -3.66 -5.96
N ASN A 40 9.51 -2.85 -5.48
CA ASN A 40 10.92 -2.94 -5.84
C ASN A 40 11.75 -3.66 -4.77
N LEU A 41 11.11 -4.23 -3.74
CA LEU A 41 11.76 -4.99 -2.70
C LEU A 41 12.14 -6.39 -3.20
N ARG A 42 13.35 -6.82 -2.84
CA ARG A 42 13.76 -8.23 -2.96
C ARG A 42 13.66 -8.87 -1.58
N LEU A 43 12.68 -9.73 -1.39
CA LEU A 43 12.53 -10.51 -0.17
C LEU A 43 13.38 -11.77 -0.27
N VAL A 44 14.16 -12.03 0.77
CA VAL A 44 15.03 -13.21 0.89
C VAL A 44 14.70 -13.96 2.17
N GLY A 45 14.91 -15.27 2.16
CA GLY A 45 14.74 -16.10 3.35
C GLY A 45 15.89 -15.90 4.35
N PRO A 46 15.83 -16.59 5.51
CA PRO A 46 16.79 -16.40 6.59
C PRO A 46 18.25 -16.71 6.22
N LYS A 47 18.49 -17.50 5.17
CA LYS A 47 19.84 -17.82 4.67
C LYS A 47 20.21 -17.03 3.41
N GLY A 48 19.42 -16.01 3.05
CA GLY A 48 19.62 -15.20 1.85
C GLY A 48 19.09 -15.84 0.57
N GLU A 49 18.36 -16.95 0.67
CA GLU A 49 17.74 -17.62 -0.45
C GLU A 49 16.60 -16.80 -1.05
N ALA A 50 16.42 -16.88 -2.37
CA ALA A 50 15.28 -16.25 -3.02
C ALA A 50 13.98 -16.94 -2.59
N LEU A 51 12.98 -16.14 -2.20
CA LEU A 51 11.65 -16.64 -1.92
C LEU A 51 10.87 -16.86 -3.22
N SER A 52 9.95 -17.83 -3.22
CA SER A 52 9.00 -18.01 -4.32
C SER A 52 8.04 -16.82 -4.42
N ASN A 53 7.48 -16.56 -5.60
CA ASN A 53 6.51 -15.48 -5.80
C ASN A 53 5.33 -15.55 -4.83
N MET A 54 4.85 -16.76 -4.51
CA MET A 54 3.78 -16.96 -3.53
C MET A 54 4.20 -16.56 -2.12
N GLN A 55 5.41 -16.94 -1.69
CA GLN A 55 5.92 -16.52 -0.38
C GLN A 55 6.10 -15.00 -0.32
N VAL A 56 6.61 -14.38 -1.39
CA VAL A 56 6.72 -12.92 -1.48
C VAL A 56 5.36 -12.27 -1.34
N ALA A 57 4.36 -12.72 -2.09
CA ALA A 57 2.99 -12.19 -2.01
C ALA A 57 2.42 -12.30 -0.59
N LEU A 58 2.60 -13.45 0.08
CA LEU A 58 2.16 -13.65 1.47
C LEU A 58 2.82 -12.64 2.43
N TYR A 59 4.14 -12.50 2.38
CA TYR A 59 4.86 -11.58 3.26
C TYR A 59 4.52 -10.11 3.00
N LEU A 60 4.31 -9.74 1.73
CA LEU A 60 3.88 -8.39 1.39
C LEU A 60 2.45 -8.10 1.87
N ASN A 61 1.54 -9.08 1.79
CA ASN A 61 0.20 -8.93 2.34
C ASN A 61 0.24 -8.74 3.86
N GLU A 62 1.03 -9.53 4.59
CA GLU A 62 1.19 -9.31 6.03
C GLU A 62 1.78 -7.94 6.34
N LEU A 63 2.77 -7.48 5.56
CA LEU A 63 3.28 -6.11 5.69
C LEU A 63 2.15 -5.09 5.54
N VAL A 64 1.35 -5.16 4.47
CA VAL A 64 0.23 -4.23 4.26
C VAL A 64 -0.77 -4.25 5.42
N ARG A 65 -1.07 -5.42 5.98
CA ARG A 65 -1.97 -5.56 7.13
C ARG A 65 -1.43 -4.89 8.40
N THR A 66 -0.12 -4.73 8.53
CA THR A 66 0.50 -4.02 9.66
C THR A 66 0.56 -2.50 9.48
N LEU A 67 0.34 -1.99 8.27
CA LEU A 67 0.36 -0.56 7.98
C LEU A 67 -1.01 0.07 8.28
N PRO A 68 -1.08 1.30 8.82
CA PRO A 68 -2.33 2.01 9.08
C PRO A 68 -2.95 2.59 7.80
N TRP A 69 -2.96 1.82 6.72
CA TRP A 69 -3.15 2.37 5.39
C TRP A 69 -4.59 2.82 5.13
N GLN A 70 -5.59 2.16 5.70
CA GLN A 70 -6.98 2.56 5.52
C GLN A 70 -7.24 3.95 6.11
N SER A 71 -6.72 4.23 7.31
CA SER A 71 -6.86 5.55 7.92
C SER A 71 -6.14 6.64 7.13
N GLU A 72 -4.98 6.31 6.55
CA GLU A 72 -4.20 7.24 5.74
C GLU A 72 -4.87 7.56 4.40
N VAL A 73 -5.45 6.55 3.74
CA VAL A 73 -6.29 6.74 2.55
C VAL A 73 -7.50 7.61 2.89
N SER A 74 -8.21 7.30 3.97
CA SER A 74 -9.35 8.11 4.42
C SER A 74 -8.97 9.57 4.63
N ARG A 75 -7.85 9.82 5.34
CA ARG A 75 -7.34 11.16 5.62
C ARG A 75 -6.98 11.91 4.34
N ALA A 76 -6.32 11.24 3.40
CA ALA A 76 -5.94 11.83 2.11
C ALA A 76 -7.18 12.24 1.31
N LEU A 77 -8.18 11.37 1.20
CA LEU A 77 -9.42 11.66 0.47
C LEU A 77 -10.21 12.82 1.09
N GLN A 78 -10.29 12.87 2.43
CA GLN A 78 -10.93 14.00 3.13
C GLN A 78 -10.20 15.32 2.86
N SER A 79 -8.87 15.29 2.84
CA SER A 79 -8.05 16.47 2.55
C SER A 79 -8.28 16.97 1.11
N GLU A 80 -8.35 16.05 0.15
CA GLU A 80 -8.66 16.37 -1.25
C GLU A 80 -10.05 17.00 -1.40
N GLN A 81 -11.07 16.43 -0.76
CA GLN A 81 -12.43 16.98 -0.77
C GLN A 81 -12.48 18.41 -0.20
N MET A 82 -11.74 18.67 0.88
CA MET A 82 -11.68 20.00 1.51
C MET A 82 -10.98 21.03 0.62
N MET A 83 -9.91 20.64 -0.11
CA MET A 83 -9.26 21.51 -1.10
C MET A 83 -10.20 21.89 -2.25
N HIS A 84 -11.01 20.93 -2.73
CA HIS A 84 -12.00 21.19 -3.77
C HIS A 84 -13.16 22.07 -3.28
N ALA A 85 -13.58 21.92 -2.02
CA ALA A 85 -14.65 22.74 -1.43
C ALA A 85 -14.24 24.20 -1.15
N THR A 86 -12.95 24.46 -0.91
CA THR A 86 -12.42 25.82 -0.63
C THR A 86 -12.06 26.60 -1.90
N SER A 87 -12.16 25.96 -3.08
CA SER A 87 -11.88 26.57 -4.39
C SER A 87 -13.15 27.14 -5.07
N HIS A 88 -14.25 27.26 -4.34
CA HIS A 88 -15.54 27.84 -4.74
C HIS A 88 -15.97 28.93 -3.76
#